data_AF-A0A445F9J0-F1
#
_entry.id   AF-A0A445F9J0-F1
#
_cell.length_a   1.000
_cell.length_b   1.000
_cell.length_c   1.000
_cell.angle_alpha   90.00
_cell.angle_beta   90.00
_cell.angle_gamma   90.00
#
_symmetry.space_group_name_H-M   'P 1'
#
loop_
_entity.id
_entity.type
_entity.pdbx_description
1 polymer ?
#
loop_
_entity_poly.entity_id
_entity_poly.type
_entity_poly.pdbx_seq_one_letter_code
_entity_poly.pdbx_strand_id
1 'polypeptide(L)'
;MDCLSSPCCNQLWTISIWRLPTKLSPEKGTPEYDELMANPDKAYLKTVTSQFLAVLGISLVEILSKHSSDEVYLGQRDTPDWTSDAEPLQAFEKFGKKLADIEERILRMNSDEKFRNRYGPVKMPYTLLYPTSKGGLTGMGFPTVSQFNLKGL
;
A
#
# COMPACT_ATOMS: atom_id res chain seq x y z
N MET A 1 -10.28 6.03 11.61
CA MET A 1 -11.44 5.38 10.95
C MET A 1 -10.87 4.14 10.33
N ASP A 2 -10.84 3.10 11.15
CA ASP A 2 -9.99 1.95 10.93
C ASP A 2 -10.78 0.96 10.08
N CYS A 3 -10.75 1.17 8.76
CA CYS A 3 -11.40 0.25 7.84
C CYS A 3 -10.82 -1.18 7.97
N LEU A 4 -9.58 -1.33 8.47
CA LEU A 4 -8.85 -2.60 8.52
C LEU A 4 -9.27 -3.53 9.67
N SER A 5 -10.04 -3.06 10.65
CA SER A 5 -10.43 -3.87 11.82
C SER A 5 -11.83 -4.50 11.70
N SER A 6 -12.54 -4.31 10.58
CA SER A 6 -13.85 -4.93 10.33
C SER A 6 -13.71 -6.29 9.62
N PRO A 7 -14.45 -7.34 10.04
CA PRO A 7 -14.48 -8.64 9.35
C PRO A 7 -14.87 -8.55 7.86
N CYS A 8 -15.69 -7.55 7.49
CA CYS A 8 -16.05 -7.28 6.08
C CYS A 8 -14.87 -6.78 5.24
N CYS A 9 -13.88 -6.11 5.86
CA CYS A 9 -12.71 -5.59 5.15
C CYS A 9 -11.71 -6.71 4.83
N ASN A 10 -11.59 -7.70 5.72
CA ASN A 10 -10.73 -8.88 5.51
C ASN A 10 -11.12 -9.71 4.27
N GLN A 11 -12.42 -9.78 3.97
CA GLN A 11 -12.91 -10.46 2.77
C GLN A 11 -12.70 -9.65 1.50
N LEU A 12 -12.76 -8.31 1.52
CA LEU A 12 -12.62 -7.51 0.29
C LEU A 12 -11.16 -7.31 -0.15
N TRP A 13 -10.21 -7.19 0.79
CA TRP A 13 -8.80 -6.94 0.46
C TRP A 13 -8.07 -8.16 -0.10
N THR A 14 -8.40 -9.36 0.39
CA THR A 14 -7.82 -10.62 -0.11
C THR A 14 -8.21 -10.91 -1.56
N ILE A 15 -9.43 -10.55 -1.94
CA ILE A 15 -9.99 -10.68 -3.30
C ILE A 15 -9.23 -9.80 -4.32
N SER A 16 -8.84 -8.59 -3.91
CA SER A 16 -8.16 -7.64 -4.79
C SER A 16 -6.66 -7.88 -4.97
N ILE A 17 -6.00 -8.58 -4.03
CA ILE A 17 -4.53 -8.66 -3.96
C ILE A 17 -3.99 -10.07 -4.24
N TRP A 18 -4.75 -11.14 -3.97
CA TRP A 18 -4.16 -12.48 -3.95
C TRP A 18 -4.33 -13.30 -5.24
N ARG A 19 -3.16 -13.58 -5.82
CA ARG A 19 -2.58 -14.85 -6.31
C ARG A 19 -3.45 -15.85 -7.05
N LEU A 20 -2.84 -16.39 -8.11
CA LEU A 20 -3.33 -17.40 -9.06
C LEU A 20 -4.42 -18.33 -8.49
N PRO A 21 -5.53 -18.50 -9.22
CA PRO A 21 -6.65 -19.29 -8.77
C PRO A 21 -6.20 -20.72 -8.45
N THR A 22 -6.67 -21.25 -7.31
CA THR A 22 -6.33 -22.61 -6.87
C THR A 22 -7.00 -23.69 -7.74
N LYS A 23 -7.95 -23.29 -8.59
CA LYS A 23 -8.72 -24.12 -9.52
C LYS A 23 -8.83 -23.44 -10.87
N LEU A 24 -8.95 -24.23 -11.93
CA LEU A 24 -9.25 -23.73 -13.27
C LEU A 24 -10.72 -23.27 -13.36
N SER A 25 -11.02 -22.47 -14.37
CA SER A 25 -12.41 -22.07 -14.67
C SER A 25 -13.26 -23.31 -14.98
N PRO A 26 -14.48 -23.44 -14.42
CA PRO A 26 -15.35 -24.58 -14.69
C PRO A 26 -15.83 -24.57 -16.16
N GLU A 27 -15.96 -25.75 -16.75
CA GLU A 27 -16.47 -25.93 -18.11
C GLU A 27 -18.00 -26.00 -18.13
N LYS A 28 -18.62 -25.63 -19.25
CA LYS A 28 -20.08 -25.67 -19.38
C LYS A 28 -20.59 -27.11 -19.25
N GLY A 29 -21.56 -27.32 -18.36
CA GLY A 29 -22.18 -28.62 -18.12
C GLY A 29 -21.56 -29.42 -16.97
N THR A 30 -20.58 -28.86 -16.23
CA THR A 30 -20.11 -29.45 -14.97
C THR A 30 -20.92 -28.93 -13.77
N PRO A 31 -21.03 -29.69 -12.67
CA PRO A 31 -21.73 -29.24 -11.47
C PRO A 31 -21.12 -27.96 -10.86
N GLU A 32 -19.82 -27.72 -11.07
CA GLU A 32 -19.14 -26.49 -10.65
C GLU A 32 -19.59 -25.28 -11.47
N TYR A 33 -19.92 -25.47 -12.75
CA TYR A 33 -20.49 -24.42 -13.60
C TYR A 33 -21.92 -24.09 -13.16
N ASP A 34 -22.71 -25.09 -12.81
CA ASP A 34 -24.05 -24.88 -12.26
C ASP A 34 -24.00 -24.16 -10.90
N GLU A 35 -23.02 -24.49 -10.04
CA GLU A 35 -22.79 -23.77 -8.78
C GLU A 35 -22.35 -22.32 -9.02
N LEU A 36 -21.50 -22.06 -10.02
CA LEU A 36 -21.11 -20.70 -10.42
C LEU A 36 -22.31 -19.87 -10.87
N MET A 37 -23.22 -20.46 -11.65
CA MET A 37 -24.44 -19.78 -12.13
C MET A 37 -25.45 -19.54 -11.00
N ALA A 38 -25.56 -20.49 -10.06
CA ALA A 38 -26.49 -20.38 -8.93
C ALA A 38 -25.99 -19.48 -7.80
N ASN A 39 -24.69 -19.51 -7.51
CA ASN A 39 -24.08 -18.72 -6.45
C ASN A 39 -22.63 -18.34 -6.82
N PRO A 40 -22.43 -17.21 -7.53
CA PRO A 40 -21.12 -16.79 -8.01
C PRO A 40 -20.16 -16.48 -6.85
N ASP A 41 -20.64 -15.93 -5.74
CA ASP A 41 -19.82 -15.58 -4.58
C ASP A 41 -19.21 -16.83 -3.94
N LYS A 42 -20.00 -17.90 -3.79
CA LYS A 42 -19.53 -19.16 -3.23
C LYS A 42 -18.53 -19.86 -4.15
N ALA A 43 -18.78 -19.87 -5.45
CA ALA A 43 -17.87 -20.42 -6.45
C ALA A 43 -16.54 -19.65 -6.46
N TYR A 44 -16.60 -18.32 -6.36
CA TYR A 44 -15.44 -17.46 -6.25
C TYR A 44 -14.62 -17.74 -4.98
N LEU A 45 -15.26 -17.82 -3.81
CA LEU A 45 -14.60 -18.13 -2.53
C LEU A 45 -13.93 -19.52 -2.51
N LYS A 46 -14.43 -20.48 -3.30
CA LYS A 46 -13.80 -21.80 -3.48
C LYS A 46 -12.55 -21.78 -4.38
N THR A 47 -12.36 -20.71 -5.15
CA THR A 47 -11.27 -20.55 -6.12
C THR A 47 -10.09 -19.78 -5.52
N VAL A 48 -10.39 -18.82 -4.64
CA VAL A 48 -9.37 -18.04 -3.92
C VAL A 48 -8.68 -18.84 -2.81
N THR A 49 -7.66 -18.23 -2.23
CA THR A 49 -6.84 -18.77 -1.14
C THR A 49 -7.70 -19.10 0.09
N SER A 50 -7.35 -20.17 0.82
CA SER A 50 -8.08 -20.58 2.03
C SER A 50 -8.08 -19.48 3.10
N GLN A 51 -9.08 -19.48 3.98
CA GLN A 51 -9.23 -18.46 5.03
C GLN A 51 -7.98 -18.32 5.91
N PHE A 52 -7.34 -19.44 6.26
CA PHE A 52 -6.12 -19.43 7.08
C PHE A 52 -4.95 -18.73 6.37
N LEU A 53 -4.68 -19.09 5.12
CA LEU A 53 -3.63 -18.46 4.32
C LEU A 53 -3.93 -16.98 4.04
N ALA A 54 -5.21 -16.63 3.89
CA ALA A 54 -5.67 -15.26 3.72
C ALA A 54 -5.36 -14.40 4.94
N VAL A 55 -5.66 -14.89 6.16
CA VAL A 55 -5.33 -14.21 7.41
C VAL A 55 -3.81 -14.02 7.55
N LEU A 56 -3.02 -15.06 7.28
CA LEU A 56 -1.55 -14.96 7.30
C LEU A 56 -1.04 -13.92 6.28
N GLY A 57 -1.61 -13.91 5.08
CA GLY A 57 -1.27 -12.96 4.03
C GLY A 57 -1.56 -11.51 4.44
N ILE A 58 -2.72 -11.25 5.05
CA ILE A 58 -3.08 -9.91 5.55
C ILE A 58 -2.12 -9.48 6.66
N SER A 59 -1.86 -10.33 7.65
CA SER A 59 -0.94 -10.01 8.75
C SER A 59 0.47 -9.68 8.23
N LEU A 60 0.95 -10.44 7.24
CA LEU A 60 2.25 -10.17 6.64
C LEU A 60 2.27 -8.83 5.89
N VAL A 61 1.25 -8.55 5.08
CA VAL A 61 1.14 -7.27 4.35
C VAL A 61 1.02 -6.10 5.33
N GLU A 62 0.28 -6.24 6.42
CA GLU A 62 0.16 -5.22 7.47
C GLU A 62 1.53 -4.89 8.09
N ILE A 63 2.30 -5.92 8.45
CA ILE A 63 3.64 -5.76 9.03
C ILE A 63 4.57 -5.08 8.01
N LEU A 64 4.58 -5.54 6.76
CA LEU A 64 5.45 -5.02 5.71
C LEU A 64 5.06 -3.61 5.22
N SER A 65 3.81 -3.20 5.44
CA SER A 65 3.32 -1.88 5.02
C SER A 65 3.46 -0.82 6.10
N LYS A 66 3.94 -1.19 7.30
CA LYS A 66 4.05 -0.28 8.43
C LYS A 66 5.40 0.43 8.42
N HIS A 67 5.38 1.75 8.50
CA HIS A 67 6.58 2.56 8.69
C HIS A 67 7.01 2.53 10.15
N SER A 68 8.31 2.39 10.40
CA SER A 68 8.85 2.52 11.75
C SER A 68 8.81 3.98 12.24
N SER A 69 8.83 4.21 13.55
CA SER A 69 8.83 5.56 14.12
C SER A 69 10.16 6.29 13.93
N ASP A 70 11.24 5.55 13.75
CA ASP A 70 12.61 6.01 13.49
C ASP A 70 12.96 6.01 11.99
N GLU A 71 11.96 5.94 11.11
CA GLU A 71 12.16 5.95 9.66
C GLU A 71 12.77 7.27 9.16
N VAL A 72 13.79 7.17 8.30
CA VAL A 72 14.42 8.32 7.64
C VAL A 72 13.93 8.39 6.19
N TYR A 73 13.07 9.36 5.94
CA TYR A 73 12.45 9.56 4.64
C TYR A 73 13.37 10.27 3.65
N LEU A 74 13.02 10.19 2.37
CA LEU A 74 13.77 10.85 1.32
C LEU A 74 13.91 12.36 1.56
N GLY A 75 15.13 12.87 1.44
CA GLY A 75 15.44 14.27 1.72
C GLY A 75 15.62 14.57 3.21
N GLN A 76 15.62 13.55 4.07
CA GLN A 76 15.99 13.64 5.48
C GLN A 76 17.30 12.89 5.74
N ARG A 77 17.96 13.26 6.84
CA ARG A 77 19.13 12.56 7.39
C ARG A 77 18.96 12.48 8.90
N ASP A 78 19.43 11.39 9.47
CA ASP A 78 19.54 11.16 10.91
C ASP A 78 20.61 12.05 11.56
N THR A 79 21.66 12.36 10.80
CA THR A 79 22.83 13.13 11.23
C THR A 79 22.91 14.46 10.48
N PRO A 80 22.80 15.62 11.17
CA PRO A 80 22.83 16.94 10.53
C PRO A 80 24.21 17.27 9.93
N ASP A 81 25.28 16.89 10.62
CA ASP A 81 26.67 17.20 10.23
C ASP A 81 27.34 16.01 9.52
N TRP A 82 26.63 15.36 8.59
CA TRP A 82 27.15 14.21 7.85
C TRP A 82 28.32 14.57 6.91
N THR A 83 28.51 15.86 6.63
CA THR A 83 29.67 16.41 5.94
C THR A 83 29.97 17.83 6.44
N SER A 84 31.24 18.21 6.44
CA SER A 84 31.69 19.58 6.72
C SER A 84 31.61 20.50 5.50
N ASP A 85 31.41 19.94 4.31
CA ASP A 85 31.44 20.69 3.05
C ASP A 85 30.12 21.44 2.84
N ALA A 86 30.20 22.76 2.64
CA ALA A 86 29.03 23.61 2.49
C ALA A 86 28.24 23.35 1.19
N GLU A 87 28.91 22.95 0.11
CA GLU A 87 28.26 22.74 -1.19
C GLU A 87 27.29 21.54 -1.17
N PRO A 88 27.67 20.32 -0.73
CA PRO A 88 26.74 19.21 -0.59
C PRO A 88 25.57 19.49 0.37
N LEU A 89 25.81 20.22 1.46
CA LEU A 89 24.75 20.61 2.41
C LEU A 89 23.72 21.52 1.72
N GLN A 90 24.17 22.53 0.98
CA GLN A 90 23.27 23.43 0.25
C GLN A 90 22.51 22.69 -0.86
N ALA A 91 23.17 21.77 -1.57
CA ALA A 91 22.52 20.93 -2.58
C ALA A 91 21.43 20.03 -1.95
N PHE A 92 21.69 19.46 -0.78
CA PHE A 92 20.73 18.64 -0.04
C PHE A 92 19.53 19.47 0.44
N GLU A 93 19.74 20.69 0.92
CA GLU A 93 18.65 21.60 1.29
C GLU A 93 17.75 21.94 0.08
N LYS A 94 18.36 22.23 -1.08
CA LYS A 94 17.63 22.46 -2.33
C LYS A 94 16.82 21.23 -2.75
N PHE A 95 17.38 20.04 -2.57
CA PHE A 95 16.68 18.78 -2.82
C PHE A 95 15.45 18.61 -1.93
N GLY A 96 15.58 18.84 -0.61
CA GLY A 96 14.46 18.81 0.33
C GLY A 96 13.33 19.79 -0.02
N LYS A 97 13.68 21.04 -0.39
CA LYS A 97 12.71 22.04 -0.87
C LYS A 97 11.99 21.55 -2.13
N LYS A 98 12.71 20.93 -3.06
CA LYS A 98 12.10 20.40 -4.28
C LYS A 98 11.11 19.27 -4.01
N LEU A 99 11.38 18.42 -3.02
CA LEU A 99 10.46 17.39 -2.58
C LEU A 99 9.17 17.97 -2.00
N ALA A 100 9.27 19.03 -1.19
CA ALA A 100 8.10 19.73 -0.66
C ALA A 100 7.21 20.30 -1.79
N ASP A 101 7.82 20.93 -2.82
CA ASP A 101 7.09 21.41 -4.00
C ASP A 101 6.36 20.28 -4.75
N ILE A 102 7.00 19.10 -4.83
CA ILE A 102 6.41 17.92 -5.48
C ILE A 102 5.24 17.40 -4.66
N GLU A 103 5.37 17.30 -3.34
CA GLU A 103 4.29 16.88 -2.44
C GLU A 103 3.06 17.79 -2.60
N GLU A 104 3.27 19.11 -2.59
CA GLU A 104 2.21 20.10 -2.80
C GLU A 104 1.55 19.95 -4.19
N ARG A 105 2.34 19.68 -5.23
CA ARG A 105 1.81 19.40 -6.57
C ARG A 105 0.95 18.13 -6.58
N ILE A 106 1.38 17.08 -5.90
CA ILE A 106 0.62 15.83 -5.82
C ILE A 106 -0.70 16.07 -5.07
N LEU A 107 -0.68 16.83 -3.97
CA LEU A 107 -1.88 17.23 -3.23
C LEU A 107 -2.89 17.93 -4.15
N ARG A 108 -2.45 18.94 -4.92
CA ARG A 108 -3.32 19.62 -5.90
C ARG A 108 -3.89 18.67 -6.94
N MET A 109 -3.08 17.75 -7.46
CA MET A 109 -3.53 16.76 -8.45
C MET A 109 -4.53 15.76 -7.86
N ASN A 110 -4.41 15.40 -6.59
CA ASN A 110 -5.34 14.49 -5.92
C ASN A 110 -6.71 15.16 -5.65
N SER A 111 -6.75 16.49 -5.53
CA SER A 111 -7.99 17.26 -5.36
C SER A 111 -8.65 17.70 -6.67
N ASP A 112 -7.94 17.61 -7.80
CA ASP A 112 -8.45 18.02 -9.11
C ASP A 112 -9.26 16.88 -9.76
N GLU A 113 -10.56 17.13 -9.97
CA GLU A 113 -11.53 16.18 -10.56
C GLU A 113 -11.16 15.75 -11.98
N LYS A 114 -10.28 16.49 -12.67
CA LYS A 114 -9.73 16.10 -13.97
C LYS A 114 -8.93 14.80 -13.85
N PHE A 115 -8.27 14.54 -12.72
CA PHE A 115 -7.44 13.36 -12.49
C PHE A 115 -8.18 12.23 -11.76
N ARG A 116 -9.32 11.80 -12.31
CA ARG A 116 -10.22 10.79 -11.70
C ARG A 116 -9.52 9.49 -11.28
N ASN A 117 -8.50 9.06 -12.01
CA ASN A 117 -7.73 7.84 -11.71
C ASN A 117 -6.91 7.93 -10.41
N ARG A 118 -6.72 9.14 -9.85
CA ARG A 118 -6.01 9.36 -8.59
C ARG A 118 -6.89 9.23 -7.35
N TYR A 119 -8.21 9.20 -7.53
CA TYR A 119 -9.18 9.11 -6.44
C TYR A 119 -10.05 7.84 -6.58
N GLY A 120 -10.43 7.52 -7.82
CA GLY A 120 -11.15 6.30 -8.17
C GLY A 120 -12.55 6.20 -7.54
N PRO A 121 -13.28 5.10 -7.81
CA PRO A 121 -14.59 4.86 -7.21
C PRO A 121 -14.52 4.62 -5.70
N VAL A 122 -13.35 4.19 -5.20
CA VAL A 122 -13.09 3.91 -3.77
C VAL A 122 -12.73 5.17 -2.97
N LYS A 123 -12.71 6.35 -3.60
CA LYS A 123 -12.46 7.65 -2.96
C LYS A 123 -11.15 7.70 -2.14
N MET A 124 -10.11 7.06 -2.67
CA MET A 124 -8.82 6.94 -2.01
C MET A 124 -7.79 7.77 -2.81
N PRO A 125 -7.31 8.91 -2.28
CA PRO A 125 -6.31 9.71 -2.98
C PRO A 125 -4.98 8.97 -3.08
N TYR A 126 -4.29 9.11 -4.21
CA TYR A 126 -2.99 8.48 -4.43
C TYR A 126 -1.89 9.20 -3.65
N THR A 127 -1.51 8.66 -2.49
CA THR A 127 -0.52 9.24 -1.57
C THR A 127 0.79 8.45 -1.47
N LEU A 128 0.91 7.32 -2.17
CA LEU A 128 2.07 6.42 -2.08
C LEU A 128 3.42 7.08 -2.42
N LEU A 129 3.41 8.14 -3.22
CA LEU A 129 4.62 8.88 -3.62
C LEU A 129 4.82 10.18 -2.85
N TYR A 130 4.18 10.34 -1.69
CA TYR A 130 4.47 11.46 -0.82
C TYR A 130 5.87 11.23 -0.22
N PRO A 131 6.77 12.24 -0.26
CA PRO A 131 8.12 12.08 0.26
C PRO A 131 8.13 11.70 1.75
N THR A 132 7.23 12.31 2.54
CA THR A 132 7.20 12.18 3.99
C THR A 132 5.99 11.41 4.50
N SER A 133 6.10 10.90 5.72
CA SER A 133 5.03 10.17 6.40
C SER A 133 5.24 10.15 7.92
N LYS A 134 4.27 9.57 8.62
CA LYS A 134 4.34 9.30 10.06
C LYS A 134 4.56 7.80 10.28
N GLY A 135 5.12 7.43 11.42
CA GLY A 135 5.19 6.03 11.83
C GLY A 135 3.81 5.38 11.85
N GLY A 136 3.73 4.11 11.44
CA GLY A 136 2.48 3.36 11.33
C GLY A 136 2.08 3.05 9.89
N LEU A 137 0.82 2.63 9.73
CA LEU A 137 0.25 2.26 8.44
C LEU A 137 -0.49 3.47 7.86
N THR A 138 0.17 4.20 6.96
CA THR A 138 -0.31 5.50 6.48
C THR A 138 -0.59 5.54 4.97
N GLY A 139 -0.05 4.58 4.20
CA GLY A 139 -0.19 4.56 2.73
C GLY A 139 0.52 5.73 2.04
N MET A 140 1.57 6.26 2.67
CA MET A 140 2.37 7.38 2.18
C MET A 140 3.77 7.34 2.79
N GLY A 141 4.72 8.06 2.19
CA GLY A 141 6.11 8.11 2.64
C GLY A 141 7.03 7.27 1.79
N PHE A 142 8.12 7.89 1.33
CA PHE A 142 9.15 7.22 0.57
C PHE A 142 10.41 7.07 1.44
N PRO A 143 10.67 5.89 2.02
CA PRO A 143 11.84 5.68 2.86
C PRO A 143 13.11 5.70 2.02
N THR A 144 14.21 6.21 2.59
CA THR A 144 15.50 6.28 1.88
C THR A 144 16.15 4.91 1.71
N VAL A 145 15.87 4.00 2.64
CA VAL A 145 16.37 2.63 2.64
C VAL A 145 15.21 1.65 2.74
N SER A 146 15.35 0.50 2.09
CA SER A 146 14.40 -0.60 2.28
C SER A 146 14.53 -1.13 3.71
N GLN A 147 13.57 -0.82 4.56
CA GLN A 147 13.53 -1.34 5.93
C GLN A 147 13.02 -2.78 5.95
N PHE A 148 13.89 -3.74 5.65
CA PHE A 148 13.73 -5.11 6.12
C PHE A 148 14.37 -5.22 7.51
N ASN A 149 13.88 -4.44 8.47
CA ASN A 149 14.46 -4.41 9.80
C ASN A 149 13.78 -5.49 10.66
N LEU A 150 14.36 -6.69 10.68
CA LEU A 150 13.96 -7.81 11.56
C LEU A 150 14.29 -7.56 13.05
N LYS A 151 14.56 -6.32 13.47
CA LYS A 151 14.96 -5.97 14.86
C LYS A 151 13.85 -6.12 15.92
N GLY A 152 12.80 -6.87 15.62
CA GLY A 152 11.69 -7.15 16.54
C GLY A 152 11.11 -8.55 16.42
N LEU A 153 11.87 -9.52 15.87
CA LEU A 153 11.59 -10.95 15.98
C LEU A 153 12.62 -11.61 16.92
#